data_AF-A0AAE4EGK9-F1
#
_entry.id   AF-A0AAE4EGK9-F1
#
_cell.length_a   1.000
_cell.length_b   1.000
_cell.length_c   1.000
_cell.angle_alpha   90.00
_cell.angle_beta   90.00
_cell.angle_gamma   90.00
#
_symmetry.space_group_name_H-M   'P 1'
#
loop_
_entity.id
_entity.type
_entity.pdbx_description
1 polymer ?
#
loop_
_entity_poly.entity_id
_entity_poly.type
_entity_poly.pdbx_seq_one_letter_code
_entity_poly.pdbx_strand_id
1 'polypeptide(L)'
;MPEGRGSRIDPVRLRAAADLLDQAAAADDKAAGRFAEARVDSTPFGISPQARELAARWATALAAREADARVLGDATSDLAGRLRMAAVSTRSTGFRGRLAVAP
;
A
#
# COMPACT_ATOMS: atom_id res chain seq x y z
N MET A 1 -15.36 -1.25 40.22
CA MET A 1 -15.89 -1.20 38.84
C MET A 1 -14.73 -0.86 37.91
N PRO A 2 -14.39 -1.70 36.92
CA PRO A 2 -13.19 -1.50 36.10
C PRO A 2 -13.47 -0.44 35.03
N GLU A 3 -12.76 0.68 35.09
CA GLU A 3 -12.82 1.67 34.02
C GLU A 3 -12.24 1.09 32.73
N GLY A 4 -12.99 1.29 31.65
CA GLY A 4 -12.70 0.77 30.33
C GLY A 4 -11.27 1.09 29.91
N ARG A 5 -10.46 0.05 29.83
CA ARG A 5 -9.19 0.02 29.10
C ARG A 5 -9.50 0.08 27.60
N GLY A 6 -10.17 1.15 27.15
CA GLY A 6 -10.28 1.48 25.74
C GLY A 6 -8.86 1.60 25.21
N SER A 7 -8.50 0.72 24.28
CA SER A 7 -7.19 0.67 23.65
C SER A 7 -6.76 2.08 23.27
N ARG A 8 -5.86 2.70 24.05
CA ARG A 8 -5.29 4.00 23.71
C ARG A 8 -4.50 3.75 22.44
N ILE A 9 -5.07 4.16 21.32
CA ILE A 9 -4.41 4.09 20.02
C ILE A 9 -3.15 4.96 20.14
N ASP A 10 -2.00 4.32 20.18
CA ASP A 10 -0.71 4.98 20.32
C ASP A 10 -0.32 5.64 19.00
N PRO A 11 -0.20 6.99 18.95
CA PRO A 11 0.20 7.71 17.75
C PRO A 11 1.55 7.24 17.16
N VAL A 12 2.46 6.74 18.00
CA VAL A 12 3.76 6.21 17.55
C VAL A 12 3.55 4.90 16.80
N ARG A 13 2.71 4.00 17.33
CA ARG A 13 2.38 2.73 16.66
C ARG A 13 1.64 2.94 15.35
N LEU A 14 0.75 3.93 15.27
CA LEU A 14 0.07 4.29 14.02
C LEU A 14 1.05 4.78 12.95
N ARG A 15 2.06 5.57 13.32
CA ARG A 15 3.09 6.03 12.39
C ARG A 15 3.97 4.87 11.91
N ALA A 16 4.43 4.02 12.82
CA ALA A 16 5.22 2.85 12.46
C ALA A 16 4.46 1.92 11.51
N ALA A 17 3.14 1.73 11.73
CA ALA A 17 2.29 0.98 10.82
C ALA A 17 2.14 1.67 9.45
N ALA A 18 2.02 3.00 9.41
CA ALA A 18 2.01 3.76 8.15
C ALA A 18 3.33 3.57 7.37
N ASP A 19 4.48 3.64 8.05
CA ASP A 19 5.79 3.47 7.41
C ASP A 19 5.97 2.06 6.82
N LEU A 20 5.42 1.03 7.48
CA LEU A 20 5.40 -0.34 6.94
C LEU A 20 4.49 -0.45 5.70
N LEU A 21 3.36 0.26 5.69
CA LEU A 21 2.48 0.31 4.53
C LEU A 21 3.12 1.05 3.36
N ASP A 22 3.86 2.13 3.60
CA ASP A 22 4.60 2.80 2.52
C ASP A 22 5.65 1.88 1.90
N GLN A 23 6.35 1.09 2.72
CA GLN A 23 7.31 0.11 2.23
C GLN A 23 6.62 -0.98 1.39
N ALA A 24 5.44 -1.42 1.80
CA ALA A 24 4.63 -2.36 1.03
C ALA A 24 4.17 -1.75 -0.31
N ALA A 25 3.65 -0.52 -0.29
CA ALA A 25 3.25 0.19 -1.51
C ALA A 25 4.42 0.35 -2.49
N ALA A 26 5.61 0.71 -1.99
CA ALA A 26 6.81 0.81 -2.81
C ALA A 26 7.25 -0.55 -3.39
N ALA A 27 7.04 -1.64 -2.66
CA ALA A 27 7.30 -2.99 -3.16
C ALA A 27 6.31 -3.40 -4.27
N ASP A 28 5.05 -3.00 -4.15
CA ASP A 28 4.02 -3.22 -5.17
C ASP A 28 4.30 -2.40 -6.44
N ASP A 29 4.71 -1.13 -6.30
CA ASP A 29 5.14 -0.30 -7.43
C ASP A 29 6.34 -0.92 -8.16
N LYS A 30 7.31 -1.44 -7.40
CA LYS A 30 8.44 -2.17 -7.98
C LYS A 30 7.98 -3.45 -8.69
N ALA A 31 6.98 -4.15 -8.17
CA ALA A 31 6.41 -5.31 -8.85
C ALA A 31 5.70 -4.92 -10.15
N ALA A 32 4.93 -3.83 -10.15
CA ALA A 32 4.32 -3.26 -11.35
C ALA A 32 5.37 -2.91 -12.41
N GLY A 33 6.48 -2.28 -12.00
CA GLY A 33 7.62 -2.00 -12.88
C GLY A 33 8.18 -3.27 -13.54
N ARG A 34 8.38 -4.34 -12.77
CA ARG A 34 8.86 -5.62 -13.30
C ARG A 34 7.88 -6.28 -14.27
N PHE A 35 6.58 -6.16 -14.05
CA PHE A 35 5.58 -6.67 -15.01
C PHE A 35 5.59 -5.87 -16.31
N ALA A 36 5.77 -4.55 -16.24
CA ALA A 36 5.92 -3.70 -17.41
C ALA A 36 7.20 -4.03 -18.21
N GLU A 37 8.34 -4.20 -17.54
CA GLU A 37 9.60 -4.62 -18.15
C GLU A 37 9.46 -5.98 -18.85
N ALA A 38 8.87 -6.97 -18.18
CA ALA A 38 8.64 -8.30 -18.72
C ALA A 38 7.71 -8.33 -19.96
N ARG A 39 6.93 -7.27 -20.21
CA ARG A 39 6.15 -7.12 -21.45
C ARG A 39 7.01 -6.62 -22.61
N VAL A 40 7.99 -5.75 -22.32
CA VAL A 40 8.89 -5.15 -23.31
C VAL A 40 9.96 -6.16 -23.72
N ASP A 41 10.47 -6.92 -22.76
CA ASP A 41 11.33 -8.08 -22.97
C ASP A 41 10.49 -9.22 -23.58
N SER A 42 10.22 -9.09 -24.89
CA SER A 42 9.43 -9.98 -25.71
C SER A 42 9.64 -11.45 -25.32
N THR A 43 8.64 -12.07 -24.69
CA THR A 43 8.71 -13.49 -24.31
C THR A 43 9.01 -14.36 -25.55
N PRO A 44 10.01 -15.24 -25.50
CA PRO A 44 10.47 -15.99 -26.67
C PRO A 44 9.59 -17.22 -26.86
N PHE A 45 8.29 -17.04 -27.04
CA PHE A 45 7.38 -18.17 -27.31
C PHE A 45 7.59 -18.76 -28.72
N GLY A 46 8.36 -18.08 -29.58
CA GLY A 46 8.65 -18.46 -30.96
C GLY A 46 7.87 -17.64 -31.99
N ILE A 47 8.02 -17.98 -33.28
CA ILE A 47 7.46 -17.20 -34.41
C ILE A 47 6.21 -17.81 -35.05
N SER A 48 5.81 -19.01 -34.63
CA SER A 48 4.62 -19.70 -35.16
C SER A 48 3.33 -18.95 -34.79
N PRO A 49 2.22 -19.15 -35.52
CA PRO A 49 0.94 -18.51 -35.21
C PRO A 49 0.48 -18.78 -33.76
N GLN A 50 0.62 -20.02 -33.28
CA GLN A 50 0.27 -20.42 -31.91
C GLN A 50 1.18 -19.74 -30.88
N ALA A 51 2.47 -19.60 -31.20
CA ALA A 51 3.41 -18.87 -30.34
C ALA A 51 3.05 -17.39 -30.21
N ARG A 52 2.62 -16.75 -31.31
CA ARG A 52 2.17 -15.36 -31.30
C ARG A 52 0.89 -15.18 -30.48
N GLU A 53 -0.06 -16.11 -30.59
CA GLU A 53 -1.28 -16.08 -29.79
C GLU A 53 -0.96 -16.27 -28.29
N LEU A 54 -0.07 -17.18 -27.95
CA LEU A 54 0.40 -17.36 -26.58
C LEU A 54 1.11 -16.10 -26.05
N ALA A 55 1.98 -15.48 -26.87
CA ALA A 55 2.64 -14.23 -26.53
C ALA A 55 1.65 -13.09 -26.27
N ALA A 56 0.60 -12.97 -27.09
CA ALA A 56 -0.45 -11.97 -26.89
C ALA A 56 -1.22 -12.19 -25.58
N ARG A 57 -1.58 -13.45 -25.27
CA ARG A 57 -2.25 -13.80 -24.00
C ARG A 57 -1.37 -13.54 -22.79
N TRP A 58 -0.09 -13.86 -22.89
CA TRP A 58 0.89 -13.59 -21.85
C TRP A 58 1.07 -12.09 -21.61
N ALA A 59 1.24 -11.30 -22.67
CA ALA A 59 1.34 -9.84 -22.58
C ALA A 59 0.09 -9.22 -21.93
N THR A 60 -1.09 -9.73 -22.26
CA THR A 60 -2.36 -9.31 -21.65
C THR A 60 -2.40 -9.65 -20.15
N ALA A 61 -1.96 -10.85 -19.77
CA ALA A 61 -1.90 -11.25 -18.36
C ALA A 61 -0.91 -10.40 -17.55
N LEU A 62 0.26 -10.10 -18.12
CA LEU A 62 1.22 -9.19 -17.50
C LEU A 62 0.65 -7.78 -17.34
N ALA A 63 -0.08 -7.26 -18.34
CA ALA A 63 -0.73 -5.96 -18.25
C ALA A 63 -1.77 -5.90 -17.12
N ALA A 64 -2.55 -6.98 -16.95
CA ALA A 64 -3.49 -7.09 -15.83
C ALA A 64 -2.76 -7.10 -14.48
N ARG A 65 -1.67 -7.87 -14.36
CA ARG A 65 -0.86 -7.92 -13.11
C ARG A 65 -0.20 -6.59 -12.78
N GLU A 66 0.26 -5.88 -13.79
CA GLU A 66 0.80 -4.54 -13.68
C GLU A 66 -0.25 -3.56 -13.11
N ALA A 67 -1.48 -3.60 -13.63
CA ALA A 67 -2.59 -2.77 -13.14
C ALA A 67 -3.00 -3.15 -11.71
N ASP A 68 -3.14 -4.44 -11.42
CA ASP A 68 -3.49 -4.94 -10.08
C ASP A 68 -2.48 -4.47 -9.03
N ALA A 69 -1.18 -4.56 -9.34
CA ALA A 69 -0.11 -4.15 -8.44
C ALA A 69 -0.15 -2.64 -8.14
N ARG A 70 -0.43 -1.79 -9.14
CA ARG A 70 -0.60 -0.35 -8.91
C ARG A 70 -1.81 -0.03 -8.03
N VAL A 71 -2.95 -0.69 -8.29
CA VAL A 71 -4.15 -0.51 -7.47
C VAL A 71 -3.88 -0.88 -6.02
N LEU A 72 -3.14 -1.98 -5.79
CA LEU A 72 -2.76 -2.39 -4.45
C LEU A 72 -1.80 -1.38 -3.78
N GLY A 73 -0.81 -0.88 -4.52
CA GLY A 73 0.11 0.16 -4.04
C GLY A 73 -0.62 1.44 -3.63
N ASP A 74 -1.53 1.93 -4.48
CA ASP A 74 -2.35 3.11 -4.22
C ASP A 74 -3.23 2.94 -2.98
N ALA A 75 -3.92 1.80 -2.86
CA ALA A 75 -4.77 1.51 -1.70
C ALA A 75 -3.96 1.41 -0.39
N THR A 76 -2.75 0.85 -0.47
CA THR A 76 -1.82 0.71 0.66
C THR A 76 -1.29 2.07 1.11
N SER A 77 -0.95 2.94 0.15
CA SER A 77 -0.52 4.31 0.39
C SER A 77 -1.64 5.18 0.99
N ASP A 78 -2.87 5.05 0.49
CA ASP A 78 -4.04 5.72 1.06
C ASP A 78 -4.27 5.29 2.52
N LEU A 79 -4.17 3.99 2.81
CA LEU A 79 -4.27 3.49 4.18
C LEU A 79 -3.17 4.08 5.07
N ALA A 80 -1.92 4.13 4.60
CA ALA A 80 -0.83 4.78 5.31
C ALA A 80 -1.15 6.26 5.61
N GLY A 81 -1.70 6.99 4.63
CA GLY A 81 -2.20 8.35 4.79
C GLY A 81 -3.23 8.49 5.90
N ARG A 82 -4.24 7.60 5.92
CA ARG A 82 -5.29 7.58 6.97
C ARG A 82 -4.71 7.31 8.35
N LEU A 83 -3.73 6.41 8.48
CA LEU A 83 -3.06 6.13 9.76
C LEU A 83 -2.29 7.35 10.27
N ARG A 84 -1.60 8.09 9.41
CA ARG A 84 -0.93 9.34 9.79
C ARG A 84 -1.93 10.41 10.25
N MET A 85 -3.06 10.57 9.56
CA MET A 85 -4.12 11.49 9.96
C MET A 85 -4.72 11.13 11.32
N ALA A 86 -4.92 9.84 11.59
CA ALA A 86 -5.35 9.34 12.89
C ALA A 86 -4.30 9.62 14.00
N ALA A 87 -3.00 9.47 13.70
CA ALA A 87 -1.91 9.75 14.63
C ALA A 87 -1.81 11.24 14.98
N VAL A 88 -2.08 12.13 14.02
CA VAL A 88 -2.13 13.59 14.26
C VAL A 88 -3.34 13.95 15.12
N SER A 89 -4.51 13.37 14.81
CA SER A 89 -5.76 13.64 15.53
C SER A 89 -5.69 13.22 17.00
N THR A 90 -5.12 12.04 17.28
CA THR A 90 -4.92 11.51 18.64
C THR A 90 -3.92 12.33 19.47
N ARG A 91 -2.87 12.88 18.84
CA ARG A 91 -1.96 13.84 19.50
C ARG A 91 -2.70 15.13 19.90
N SER A 92 -3.54 15.67 19.01
CA SER A 92 -4.26 16.93 19.23
C SER A 92 -5.27 16.83 20.39
N THR A 93 -6.02 15.73 20.46
CA THR A 93 -6.94 15.46 21.59
C THR A 93 -6.20 15.22 22.91
N GLY A 94 -5.09 14.48 22.89
CA GLY A 94 -4.25 14.28 24.08
C GLY A 94 -3.65 15.59 24.62
N PHE A 95 -3.30 16.54 23.74
CA PHE A 95 -2.80 17.85 24.13
C PHE A 95 -3.89 18.73 24.76
N ARG A 96 -5.10 18.78 24.18
CA ARG A 96 -6.24 19.53 24.74
C ARG A 96 -6.69 18.99 26.11
N GLY A 97 -6.69 17.67 26.30
CA GLY A 97 -6.99 17.06 27.60
C GLY A 97 -5.97 17.40 28.69
N ARG A 98 -4.72 17.70 28.32
CA ARG A 98 -3.65 18.07 29.27
C ARG A 98 -3.75 19.52 29.74
N LEU A 99 -4.31 20.42 28.92
CA LEU A 99 -4.53 21.83 29.28
C LEU A 99 -5.74 22.03 30.19
N ALA A 100 -6.73 21.13 30.16
CA ALA A 100 -7.91 21.19 31.03
C ALA A 100 -7.65 20.69 32.47
N VAL A 101 -6.43 20.24 32.79
CA VAL A 101 -6.01 19.72 34.10
C VAL A 101 -4.88 20.58 34.68
N ALA A 102 -5.04 21.90 34.65
CA ALA A 102 -4.22 22.82 35.43
C ALA A 102 -5.15 23.59 36.38
N PRO A 103 -4.91 23.56 37.71
CA PRO A 103 -5.72 24.27 38.70
C PRO A 103 -5.55 25.80 38.63
#